data_AF-A0A2A2RWM7-F1
#
_entry.id   AF-A0A2A2RWM7-F1
#
_cell.length_a   1.000
_cell.length_b   1.000
_cell.length_c   1.000
_cell.angle_alpha   90.00
_cell.angle_beta   90.00
_cell.angle_gamma   90.00
#
_symmetry.space_group_name_H-M   'P 1'
#
loop_
_entity.id
_entity.type
_entity.pdbx_description
1 polymer ?
#
loop_
_entity_poly.entity_id
_entity_poly.type
_entity_poly.pdbx_seq_one_letter_code
_entity_poly.pdbx_strand_id
1 'polypeptide(L)'
;MGRSEQPPDLKSKVHFLITLIQGILIISFGWYGLSCWRSSRMVLEFERYGMARWRRLTGALQLLASLGLSAGYFYPMLLFAAAAGLSGMMFFAVLVRWRIRDSLVATLPALIFLGLNLWLTLTTWPSGGVLPAIRP
;
A
#
# COMPACT_ATOMS: atom_id res chain seq x y z
N MET A 1 16.51 -25.04 -16.73
CA MET A 1 17.30 -24.13 -17.58
C MET A 1 17.17 -22.74 -16.97
N GLY A 2 18.23 -22.25 -16.31
CA GLY A 2 18.28 -20.88 -15.76
C GLY A 2 17.94 -20.67 -14.27
N ARG A 3 18.37 -21.53 -13.33
CA ARG A 3 18.57 -21.07 -11.94
C ARG A 3 19.78 -20.14 -11.96
N SER A 4 19.56 -18.86 -12.24
CA SER A 4 20.55 -17.83 -11.98
C SER A 4 20.77 -17.81 -10.47
N GLU A 5 21.87 -18.42 -10.01
CA GLU A 5 22.35 -18.29 -8.64
C GLU A 5 22.61 -16.81 -8.37
N GLN A 6 21.58 -16.15 -7.86
CA GLN A 6 21.56 -14.72 -7.65
C GLN A 6 22.51 -14.41 -6.48
N PRO A 7 23.44 -13.45 -6.63
CA PRO A 7 24.52 -13.26 -5.67
C PRO A 7 23.95 -12.87 -4.29
N PRO A 8 24.58 -13.33 -3.19
CA PRO A 8 24.03 -13.21 -1.83
C PRO A 8 23.81 -11.74 -1.40
N ASP A 9 24.53 -10.79 -1.98
CA ASP A 9 24.37 -9.36 -1.73
C ASP A 9 23.04 -8.81 -2.27
N LEU A 10 22.58 -9.29 -3.43
CA LEU A 10 21.36 -8.82 -4.08
C LEU A 10 20.11 -9.24 -3.29
N LYS A 11 20.11 -10.46 -2.75
CA LYS A 11 19.03 -10.98 -1.89
C LYS A 11 18.87 -10.13 -0.63
N SER A 12 19.99 -9.82 0.04
CA SER A 12 20.00 -8.97 1.23
C SER A 12 19.48 -7.56 0.96
N LYS A 13 19.95 -6.93 -0.14
CA LYS A 13 19.48 -5.60 -0.58
C LYS A 13 17.98 -5.57 -0.84
N VAL A 14 17.44 -6.57 -1.53
CA VAL A 14 16.00 -6.65 -1.86
C VAL A 14 15.15 -6.82 -0.59
N HIS A 15 15.56 -7.71 0.33
CA HIS A 15 14.86 -7.89 1.60
C HIS A 15 14.87 -6.61 2.46
N PHE A 16 16.00 -5.92 2.51
CA PHE A 16 16.11 -4.64 3.20
C PHE A 16 15.16 -3.61 2.58
N LEU A 17 15.13 -3.51 1.25
CA LEU A 17 14.26 -2.58 0.52
C LEU A 17 12.77 -2.84 0.79
N ILE A 18 12.35 -4.11 0.73
CA ILE A 18 10.96 -4.52 1.02
C ILE A 18 10.57 -4.12 2.44
N THR A 19 11.44 -4.42 3.42
CA THR A 19 11.21 -4.11 4.83
C THR A 19 11.05 -2.60 5.06
N LEU A 20 11.92 -1.81 4.42
CA LEU A 20 11.89 -0.35 4.50
C LEU A 20 10.60 0.22 3.89
N ILE A 21 10.22 -0.22 2.70
CA ILE A 21 8.99 0.21 2.02
C ILE A 21 7.76 -0.21 2.85
N GLN A 22 7.70 -1.46 3.30
CA GLN A 22 6.61 -1.96 4.12
C GLN A 22 6.44 -1.13 5.40
N GLY A 23 7.52 -0.77 6.08
CA GLY A 23 7.50 0.12 7.24
C GLY A 23 6.92 1.50 6.93
N ILE A 24 7.33 2.11 5.81
CA ILE A 24 6.81 3.41 5.36
C ILE A 24 5.29 3.32 5.09
N LEU A 25 4.83 2.25 4.44
CA LEU A 25 3.41 2.06 4.13
C LEU A 25 2.58 1.83 5.41
N ILE A 26 3.06 1.03 6.36
CA ILE A 26 2.39 0.79 7.65
C ILE A 26 2.12 2.12 8.36
N ILE A 27 3.16 2.96 8.50
CA ILE A 27 3.07 4.25 9.18
C ILE A 27 2.13 5.20 8.42
N SER A 28 2.31 5.31 7.10
CA SER A 28 1.54 6.23 6.26
C SER A 28 0.04 5.92 6.28
N PHE A 29 -0.34 4.66 6.03
CA PHE A 29 -1.74 4.25 5.99
C PHE A 29 -2.35 4.10 7.39
N GLY A 30 -1.55 3.75 8.39
CA GLY A 30 -1.97 3.78 9.79
C GLY A 30 -2.37 5.19 10.21
N TRP A 31 -1.51 6.18 9.91
CA TRP A 31 -1.78 7.58 10.21
C TRP A 31 -2.98 8.14 9.42
N TYR A 32 -3.04 7.87 8.12
CA TYR A 32 -4.16 8.31 7.28
C TYR A 32 -5.49 7.68 7.73
N GLY A 33 -5.49 6.39 8.04
CA GLY A 33 -6.66 5.67 8.55
C GLY A 33 -7.18 6.27 9.86
N LEU A 34 -6.29 6.60 10.80
CA LEU A 34 -6.65 7.27 12.04
C LEU A 34 -7.16 8.71 11.81
N SER A 35 -6.50 9.43 10.89
CA SER A 35 -6.87 10.79 10.51
C SER A 35 -8.27 10.83 9.88
N CYS A 36 -8.68 9.79 9.16
CA CYS A 36 -10.03 9.67 8.61
C CYS A 36 -11.10 9.69 9.70
N TRP A 37 -10.80 9.40 10.96
CA TRP A 37 -11.79 9.41 12.05
C TRP A 37 -11.76 10.71 12.85
N ARG A 38 -10.57 11.29 13.07
CA ARG A 38 -10.37 12.40 14.01
C ARG A 38 -10.21 13.77 13.36
N SER A 39 -9.78 13.83 12.10
CA SER A 39 -9.36 15.10 11.48
C SER A 39 -10.50 15.80 10.75
N SER A 40 -10.77 17.06 11.12
CA SER A 40 -11.70 17.94 10.41
C SER A 40 -11.26 18.20 8.96
N ARG A 41 -9.95 18.20 8.67
CA ARG A 41 -9.43 18.32 7.30
C ARG A 41 -9.89 17.16 6.42
N MET A 42 -9.86 15.95 6.94
CA MET A 42 -10.29 14.75 6.21
C MET A 42 -11.80 14.75 5.96
N VAL A 43 -12.60 15.35 6.86
CA VAL A 43 -14.04 15.54 6.62
C VAL A 43 -14.25 16.40 5.38
N LEU A 44 -13.61 17.57 5.32
CA LEU A 44 -13.71 18.49 4.18
C LEU A 44 -13.20 17.88 2.87
N GLU A 45 -12.10 17.12 2.91
CA GLU A 45 -11.60 16.44 1.71
C GLU A 45 -12.59 15.39 1.20
N PHE A 46 -13.14 14.54 2.08
CA PHE A 46 -14.12 13.54 1.67
C PHE A 46 -15.46 14.14 1.23
N GLU A 47 -15.86 15.29 1.77
CA GLU A 47 -16.99 16.08 1.26
C GLU A 47 -16.73 16.62 -0.14
N ARG A 48 -15.54 17.20 -0.38
CA ARG A 48 -15.11 17.65 -1.72
C ARG A 48 -15.12 16.50 -2.73
N TYR A 49 -14.77 15.29 -2.29
CA TYR A 49 -14.77 14.09 -3.12
C TYR A 49 -16.17 13.53 -3.40
N GLY A 50 -17.23 14.03 -2.74
CA GLY A 50 -18.57 13.46 -2.78
C GLY A 50 -18.66 12.10 -2.07
N MET A 51 -17.70 11.78 -1.19
CA MET A 51 -17.54 10.47 -0.54
C MET A 51 -17.61 10.53 0.99
N ALA A 52 -18.19 11.59 1.57
CA ALA A 52 -18.29 11.77 3.03
C ALA A 52 -18.79 10.52 3.79
N ARG A 53 -19.76 9.78 3.22
CA ARG A 53 -20.28 8.54 3.82
C ARG A 53 -19.25 7.40 3.91
N TRP A 54 -18.30 7.36 2.96
CA TRP A 54 -17.30 6.31 2.83
C TRP A 54 -16.05 6.58 3.67
N ARG A 55 -15.86 7.81 4.17
CA ARG A 55 -14.69 8.22 4.97
C ARG A 55 -14.32 7.23 6.07
N ARG A 56 -15.28 6.85 6.91
CA ARG A 56 -15.03 5.92 8.03
C ARG A 56 -14.67 4.52 7.55
N LEU A 57 -15.32 4.04 6.48
CA LEU A 57 -15.00 2.75 5.86
C LEU A 57 -13.59 2.77 5.26
N THR A 58 -13.24 3.80 4.49
CA THR A 58 -11.89 3.96 3.94
C THR A 58 -10.85 4.00 5.05
N GLY A 59 -11.11 4.72 6.13
CA GLY A 59 -10.23 4.75 7.29
C GLY A 59 -10.06 3.38 7.95
N ALA A 60 -11.16 2.66 8.17
CA ALA A 60 -11.14 1.31 8.75
C ALA A 60 -10.39 0.31 7.87
N LEU A 61 -10.60 0.35 6.55
CA LEU A 61 -9.89 -0.51 5.59
C LEU A 61 -8.39 -0.19 5.55
N GLN A 62 -7.99 1.08 5.62
CA GLN A 62 -6.58 1.44 5.69
C GLN A 62 -5.91 1.00 7.00
N LEU A 63 -6.61 1.10 8.13
CA LEU A 63 -6.12 0.56 9.40
C LEU A 63 -6.00 -0.97 9.35
N LEU A 64 -7.02 -1.66 8.82
CA LEU A 64 -7.00 -3.11 8.65
C LEU A 64 -5.85 -3.55 7.74
N ALA A 65 -5.62 -2.85 6.63
CA ALA A 65 -4.52 -3.14 5.73
C ALA A 65 -3.15 -2.82 6.37
N SER A 66 -3.03 -1.74 7.14
CA SER A 66 -1.79 -1.44 7.90
C SER A 66 -1.49 -2.54 8.93
N LEU A 67 -2.51 -3.07 9.61
CA LEU A 67 -2.37 -4.25 10.48
C LEU A 67 -1.99 -5.51 9.68
N GLY A 68 -2.59 -5.71 8.50
CA GLY A 68 -2.26 -6.82 7.59
C GLY A 68 -0.82 -6.75 7.08
N LEU A 69 -0.33 -5.56 6.72
CA LEU A 69 1.08 -5.32 6.40
C LEU A 69 1.98 -5.62 7.60
N SER A 70 1.57 -5.29 8.83
CA SER A 70 2.34 -5.60 10.04
C SER A 70 2.39 -7.11 10.32
N ALA A 71 1.26 -7.80 10.22
CA ALA A 71 1.21 -9.27 10.29
C ALA A 71 1.99 -9.93 9.14
N GLY A 72 2.16 -9.22 8.03
CA GLY A 72 2.92 -9.61 6.85
C GLY A 72 4.38 -9.97 7.11
N TYR A 73 4.99 -9.46 8.18
CA TYR A 73 6.33 -9.88 8.61
C TYR A 73 6.39 -11.37 8.96
N PHE A 74 5.31 -11.92 9.50
CA PHE A 74 5.20 -13.34 9.87
C PHE A 74 4.48 -14.15 8.78
N TYR A 75 3.47 -13.56 8.13
CA TYR A 75 2.59 -14.24 7.20
C TYR A 75 2.60 -13.59 5.80
N PRO A 76 3.40 -14.08 4.83
CA PRO A 76 3.51 -13.50 3.50
C PRO A 76 2.18 -13.36 2.74
N MET A 77 1.23 -14.27 2.93
CA MET A 77 -0.10 -14.16 2.32
C MET A 77 -0.86 -12.92 2.80
N LEU A 78 -0.71 -12.53 4.07
CA LEU A 78 -1.31 -11.30 4.59
C LEU A 78 -0.63 -10.05 4.03
N LEU A 79 0.69 -10.09 3.85
CA LEU A 79 1.44 -9.01 3.21
C LEU A 79 0.91 -8.75 1.79
N PHE A 80 0.78 -9.82 1.00
CA PHE A 80 0.23 -9.76 -0.35
C PHE A 80 -1.21 -9.22 -0.36
N ALA A 81 -2.10 -9.78 0.46
CA ALA A 81 -3.50 -9.37 0.50
C ALA A 81 -3.66 -7.90 0.93
N ALA A 82 -2.89 -7.45 1.93
CA ALA A 82 -2.92 -6.08 2.42
C ALA A 82 -2.37 -5.08 1.38
N ALA A 83 -1.23 -5.39 0.76
CA ALA A 83 -0.64 -4.56 -0.30
C ALA A 83 -1.58 -4.46 -1.51
N ALA A 84 -2.19 -5.58 -1.94
CA ALA A 84 -3.13 -5.60 -3.05
C ALA A 84 -4.39 -4.77 -2.74
N GLY A 85 -4.93 -4.90 -1.51
CA GLY A 85 -6.06 -4.10 -1.05
C GLY A 85 -5.75 -2.59 -1.03
N LEU A 86 -4.56 -2.22 -0.55
CA LEU A 86 -4.08 -0.83 -0.57
C LEU A 86 -3.89 -0.29 -1.99
N SER A 87 -3.34 -1.10 -2.91
CA SER A 87 -3.28 -0.75 -4.33
C SER A 87 -4.67 -0.46 -4.90
N GLY A 88 -5.65 -1.31 -4.62
CA GLY A 88 -7.04 -1.09 -5.06
C GLY A 88 -7.59 0.24 -4.51
N MET A 89 -7.42 0.50 -3.21
CA MET A 89 -7.86 1.75 -2.60
C MET A 89 -7.16 2.98 -3.18
N MET A 90 -5.85 2.93 -3.42
CA MET A 90 -5.11 4.04 -4.02
C MET A 90 -5.53 4.27 -5.47
N PHE A 91 -5.83 3.21 -6.23
CA PHE A 91 -6.38 3.34 -7.58
C PHE A 91 -7.73 4.07 -7.56
N PHE A 92 -8.66 3.68 -6.68
CA PHE A 92 -9.92 4.41 -6.51
C PHE A 92 -9.70 5.86 -6.08
N ALA A 93 -8.73 6.14 -5.20
CA ALA A 93 -8.39 7.50 -4.81
C ALA A 93 -7.91 8.34 -6.00
N VAL A 94 -7.09 7.78 -6.88
CA VAL A 94 -6.65 8.43 -8.13
C VAL A 94 -7.84 8.68 -9.06
N LEU A 95 -8.73 7.70 -9.25
CA LEU A 95 -9.93 7.86 -10.09
C LEU A 95 -10.85 8.98 -9.59
N VAL A 96 -11.08 9.04 -8.27
CA VAL A 96 -11.89 10.09 -7.65
C VAL A 96 -11.25 11.46 -7.85
N ARG A 97 -9.93 11.57 -7.62
CA ARG A 97 -9.19 12.82 -7.83
C ARG A 97 -9.20 13.26 -9.29
N TRP A 98 -9.13 12.30 -10.22
CA TRP A 98 -9.26 12.58 -11.63
C TRP A 98 -10.68 13.08 -11.99
N ARG A 99 -11.72 12.44 -11.44
CA ARG A 99 -13.13 12.83 -11.64
C ARG A 99 -13.41 14.26 -11.20
N ILE A 100 -12.88 14.68 -10.05
CA ILE A 100 -13.05 16.05 -9.54
C ILE A 100 -12.07 17.05 -10.16
N ARG A 101 -11.23 16.61 -11.11
CA ARG A 101 -10.16 17.40 -11.74
C ARG A 101 -9.23 18.06 -10.72
N ASP A 102 -8.84 17.28 -9.71
CA ASP A 102 -7.86 17.72 -8.72
C ASP A 102 -6.51 17.99 -9.39
N SER A 103 -5.70 18.86 -8.77
CA SER A 103 -4.37 19.16 -9.28
C SER A 103 -3.49 17.90 -9.32
N LEU A 104 -2.55 17.85 -10.28
CA LEU A 104 -1.59 16.75 -10.36
C LEU A 104 -0.78 16.62 -9.07
N VAL A 105 -0.41 17.76 -8.46
CA VAL A 105 0.32 17.80 -7.18
C VAL A 105 -0.47 17.16 -6.05
N ALA A 106 -1.79 17.40 -5.97
CA ALA A 106 -2.63 16.77 -4.96
C ALA A 106 -2.85 15.27 -5.21
N THR A 107 -2.77 14.83 -6.48
CA THR A 107 -2.92 13.41 -6.87
C THR A 107 -1.62 12.61 -6.74
N LEU A 108 -0.48 13.29 -6.77
CA LEU A 108 0.85 12.69 -6.72
C LEU A 108 1.07 11.74 -5.53
N PRO A 109 0.65 12.06 -4.28
CA PRO A 109 0.78 11.14 -3.16
C PRO A 109 0.06 9.81 -3.42
N ALA A 110 -1.17 9.85 -3.95
CA ALA A 110 -1.95 8.66 -4.24
C ALA A 110 -1.29 7.81 -5.35
N LEU A 111 -0.69 8.45 -6.36
CA LEU A 111 0.05 7.77 -7.43
C LEU A 111 1.34 7.11 -6.92
N ILE A 112 2.12 7.81 -6.09
CA ILE A 112 3.35 7.26 -5.49
C ILE A 112 3.00 6.05 -4.64
N PHE A 113 2.01 6.19 -3.76
CA PHE A 113 1.58 5.08 -2.91
C PHE A 113 0.97 3.93 -3.70
N LEU A 114 0.24 4.19 -4.78
CA LEU A 114 -0.24 3.16 -5.70
C LEU A 114 0.95 2.35 -6.27
N GLY A 115 1.97 3.04 -6.76
CA GLY A 115 3.18 2.40 -7.31
C GLY A 115 3.91 1.56 -6.26
N LEU A 116 4.11 2.08 -5.05
CA LEU A 116 4.77 1.36 -3.96
C LEU A 116 4.01 0.10 -3.54
N ASN A 117 2.68 0.19 -3.37
CA ASN A 117 1.87 -0.97 -3.01
C ASN A 117 1.82 -2.00 -4.15
N LEU A 118 1.76 -1.56 -5.41
CA LEU A 118 1.79 -2.47 -6.55
C LEU A 118 3.12 -3.21 -6.63
N TRP A 119 4.24 -2.49 -6.47
CA TRP A 119 5.56 -3.10 -6.43
C TRP A 119 5.69 -4.11 -5.29
N LEU A 120 5.19 -3.79 -4.09
CA LEU A 120 5.17 -4.72 -2.96
C LEU A 120 4.27 -5.93 -3.25
N THR A 121 3.11 -5.73 -3.87
CA THR A 121 2.17 -6.80 -4.25
C THR A 121 2.79 -7.77 -5.26
N LEU A 122 3.45 -7.25 -6.30
CA LEU A 122 4.08 -8.06 -7.34
C LEU A 122 5.30 -8.82 -6.82
N THR A 123 6.09 -8.21 -5.92
CA THR A 123 7.24 -8.89 -5.31
C THR A 123 6.83 -9.98 -4.33
N THR A 124 5.69 -9.82 -3.64
CA THR A 124 5.14 -10.75 -2.64
C THR A 124 4.18 -11.79 -3.21
N TRP A 125 3.98 -11.80 -4.53
CA TRP A 125 3.03 -12.66 -5.22
C TRP A 125 3.22 -14.17 -4.90
N PRO A 126 2.16 -14.88 -4.44
CA PRO A 126 2.26 -16.26 -3.95
C PRO A 126 2.74 -17.31 -4.98
N SER A 127 2.43 -17.15 -6.26
CA SER A 127 2.66 -18.18 -7.31
C SER A 127 3.85 -17.90 -8.24
N GLY A 128 4.79 -17.04 -7.84
CA GLY A 128 5.96 -16.70 -8.68
C GLY A 128 6.57 -15.31 -8.47
N GLY A 129 6.25 -14.64 -7.37
CA GLY A 129 6.89 -13.38 -7.01
C GLY A 129 8.38 -13.53 -6.73
N VAL A 130 9.09 -12.42 -6.60
CA VAL A 130 10.51 -12.39 -6.25
C VAL A 130 10.77 -13.05 -4.88
N LEU A 131 9.81 -12.99 -3.94
CA LEU A 131 9.98 -13.49 -2.56
C LEU A 131 10.08 -15.01 -2.38
N PRO A 132 9.25 -15.88 -3.01
CA PRO A 132 9.45 -17.34 -2.93
C PRO A 132 10.78 -17.82 -3.54
N ALA A 133 11.43 -17.02 -4.39
CA ALA A 133 12.77 -17.33 -4.91
C ALA A 133 13.92 -16.98 -3.93
N ILE A 134 13.64 -16.22 -2.87
CA ILE A 134 14.64 -15.70 -1.93
C ILE A 134 14.49 -16.28 -0.51
N ARG A 135 13.30 -16.75 -0.11
CA ARG A 135 13.17 -17.52 1.14
C ARG A 135 13.84 -18.90 0.99
N PRO A 136 14.56 -19.38 2.02
CA PRO A 136 15.12 -20.73 2.05
C PRO A 136 14.03 -21.80 2.08
#